data_AF-A0AAP7FKP3-F1
#
_entry.id   AF-A0AAP7FKP3-F1
#
_cell.length_a   1.000
_cell.length_b   1.000
_cell.length_c   1.000
_cell.angle_alpha   90.00
_cell.angle_beta   90.00
_cell.angle_gamma   90.00
#
_symmetry.space_group_name_H-M   'P 1'
#
loop_
_entity.id
_entity.type
_entity.pdbx_description
1 polymer ?
#
loop_
_entity_poly.entity_id
_entity_poly.type
_entity_poly.pdbx_seq_one_letter_code
_entity_poly.pdbx_strand_id
1 'polypeptide(L)'
;MIDGFDVLVMASRSGHTLYLGLQKVSGDSQWMSVYGSSGKEWERDTEVNYTFQSGALKNLNIRLNNATNRRSFNSDFDQTRLIVSYPLSL
;
A
#
# COMPACT_ATOMS: atom_id res chain seq x y z
N MET A 1 -19.08 1.75 11.82
CA MET A 1 -17.86 1.43 12.60
C MET A 1 -16.73 1.21 11.61
N ILE A 2 -15.53 1.72 11.88
CA ILE A 2 -14.35 1.50 11.02
C ILE A 2 -13.53 0.37 11.65
N ASP A 3 -13.19 -0.63 10.85
CA ASP A 3 -12.38 -1.80 11.24
C ASP A 3 -11.24 -2.00 10.22
N GLY A 4 -10.10 -2.49 10.67
CA GLY A 4 -8.93 -2.65 9.83
C GLY A 4 -7.72 -3.25 10.54
N PHE A 5 -6.72 -3.59 9.75
CA PHE A 5 -5.42 -4.07 10.24
C PHE A 5 -4.29 -3.51 9.40
N ASP A 6 -3.12 -3.39 10.02
CA ASP A 6 -1.85 -3.06 9.40
C ASP A 6 -0.81 -4.13 9.75
N VAL A 7 0.03 -4.48 8.78
CA VAL A 7 1.13 -5.44 8.92
C VAL A 7 2.35 -4.86 8.23
N LEU A 8 3.45 -4.78 8.96
CA LEU A 8 4.76 -4.42 8.43
C LEU A 8 5.76 -5.56 8.70
N VAL A 9 6.34 -6.10 7.63
CA VAL A 9 7.39 -7.11 7.70
C VAL A 9 8.66 -6.55 7.10
N MET A 10 9.78 -6.76 7.78
CA MET A 10 11.10 -6.33 7.32
C MET A 10 12.06 -7.52 7.35
N ALA A 11 12.84 -7.66 6.29
CA ALA A 11 13.87 -8.68 6.19
C ALA A 11 15.17 -8.05 5.64
N SER A 12 16.30 -8.36 6.27
CA SER A 12 17.61 -7.91 5.82
C SER A 12 18.55 -9.10 5.69
N ARG A 13 19.17 -9.28 4.53
CA ARG A 13 20.15 -10.34 4.29
C ARG A 13 21.17 -9.92 3.26
N SER A 14 22.45 -10.11 3.58
CA SER A 14 23.60 -10.05 2.65
C SER A 14 23.60 -8.82 1.72
N GLY A 15 23.44 -7.62 2.28
CA GLY A 15 23.49 -6.38 1.50
C GLY A 15 22.16 -5.99 0.83
N HIS A 16 21.05 -6.59 1.23
CA HIS A 16 19.72 -6.25 0.74
C HIS A 16 18.73 -6.09 1.88
N THR A 17 17.82 -5.13 1.77
CA THR A 17 16.71 -4.95 2.71
C THR A 17 15.40 -4.92 1.97
N LEU A 18 14.46 -5.75 2.39
CA LEU A 18 13.10 -5.84 1.88
C LEU A 18 12.12 -5.42 2.98
N TYR A 19 11.17 -4.59 2.61
CA TYR A 19 10.04 -4.17 3.43
C TYR A 19 8.76 -4.54 2.70
N LEU A 20 7.81 -5.10 3.45
CA LEU A 20 6.48 -5.45 2.98
C LEU A 20 5.46 -4.85 3.96
N GLY A 21 4.65 -3.93 3.47
CA GLY A 21 3.53 -3.33 4.17
C GLY A 21 2.21 -3.81 3.59
N LEU A 22 1.28 -4.19 4.45
CA LEU A 22 -0.10 -4.47 4.09
C LEU A 22 -1.00 -3.68 5.03
N GLN A 23 -1.97 -2.99 4.46
CA GLN A 23 -2.99 -2.29 5.24
C GLN A 23 -4.34 -2.59 4.64
N LYS A 24 -5.32 -2.85 5.51
CA LYS A 24 -6.73 -2.97 5.12
C LYS A 24 -7.55 -2.10 6.05
N VAL A 25 -8.42 -1.29 5.48
CA VAL A 25 -9.40 -0.49 6.21
C VAL A 25 -10.77 -0.78 5.62
N SER A 26 -11.78 -0.89 6.46
CA SER A 26 -13.17 -1.10 6.09
C SER A 26 -14.07 -0.24 6.94
N GLY A 27 -15.13 0.28 6.34
CA GLY A 27 -16.10 1.12 7.03
C GLY A 27 -17.51 0.80 6.55
N ASP A 28 -18.43 0.75 7.51
CA ASP A 28 -19.85 0.92 7.23
C ASP A 28 -20.32 2.29 7.72
N SER A 29 -21.14 2.94 6.90
CA SER A 29 -21.88 4.13 7.32
C SER A 29 -23.36 3.94 7.05
N GLN A 30 -24.17 4.15 8.09
CA GLN A 30 -25.64 4.12 7.96
C GLN A 30 -26.18 5.42 7.32
N TRP A 31 -25.40 6.50 7.33
CA TRP A 31 -25.78 7.79 6.75
C TRP A 31 -25.62 7.84 5.23
N MET A 32 -24.72 7.06 4.63
CA MET A 32 -24.59 6.94 3.17
C MET A 32 -25.40 5.74 2.68
N SER A 33 -26.73 5.79 2.85
CA SER A 33 -27.64 4.75 2.35
C SER A 33 -28.22 5.19 1.00
N VAL A 34 -27.86 4.50 -0.08
CA VAL A 34 -28.41 4.74 -1.43
C VAL A 34 -29.38 3.59 -1.72
N TYR A 35 -30.66 3.91 -1.92
CA TYR A 35 -31.76 2.93 -2.12
C TYR A 35 -31.91 1.85 -1.02
N GLY A 36 -31.67 2.20 0.24
CA GLY A 36 -31.89 1.28 1.37
C GLY A 36 -30.75 0.29 1.64
N SER A 37 -29.65 0.38 0.89
CA SER A 37 -28.40 -0.33 1.19
C SER A 37 -27.42 0.62 1.87
N SER A 38 -26.96 0.26 3.08
CA SER A 38 -25.92 1.02 3.76
C SER A 38 -24.62 1.03 2.96
N GLY A 39 -24.00 2.20 2.84
CA GLY A 39 -22.75 2.38 2.13
C GLY A 39 -21.62 1.63 2.84
N LYS A 40 -21.09 0.62 2.16
CA LYS A 40 -19.89 -0.10 2.58
C LYS A 40 -18.72 0.32 1.71
N GLU A 41 -17.59 0.56 2.33
CA GLU A 41 -16.33 0.78 1.65
C GLU A 41 -15.21 -0.02 2.29
N TRP A 42 -14.29 -0.51 1.47
CA TRP A 42 -13.02 -1.02 1.97
C TRP A 42 -11.88 -0.62 1.05
N GLU A 43 -10.74 -0.36 1.67
CA GLU A 43 -9.48 -0.07 1.03
C GLU A 43 -8.44 -1.11 1.44
N ARG A 44 -7.62 -1.53 0.48
CA ARG A 44 -6.45 -2.37 0.72
C ARG A 44 -5.24 -1.75 0.05
N ASP A 45 -4.22 -1.48 0.84
CA ASP A 45 -2.92 -1.04 0.38
C ASP A 45 -1.87 -2.14 0.57
N THR A 46 -1.01 -2.28 -0.43
CA THR A 46 0.14 -3.18 -0.42
C THR A 46 1.36 -2.39 -0.85
N GLU A 47 2.36 -2.33 0.03
CA GLU A 47 3.65 -1.70 -0.24
C GLU A 47 4.75 -2.77 -0.24
N VAL A 48 5.54 -2.80 -1.31
CA VAL A 48 6.77 -3.57 -1.38
C VAL A 48 7.88 -2.58 -1.60
N ASN A 49 8.87 -2.55 -0.72
CA ASN A 49 9.98 -1.64 -0.81
C ASN A 49 11.30 -2.40 -0.66
N TYR A 50 12.22 -2.18 -1.60
CA TYR A 50 13.49 -2.88 -1.66
C TYR A 50 14.65 -1.89 -1.80
N THR A 51 15.67 -2.07 -0.96
CA THR A 51 16.87 -1.24 -0.98
C THR A 51 18.12 -2.10 -1.12
N PHE A 52 18.95 -1.74 -2.10
CA PHE A 52 20.28 -2.30 -2.26
C PHE A 52 21.24 -1.62 -1.27
N GLN A 53 21.84 -2.37 -0.35
CA GLN A 53 22.74 -1.86 0.68
C GLN A 53 24.23 -1.95 0.28
N SER A 54 24.56 -2.70 -0.78
CA SER A 54 25.94 -2.91 -1.25
C SER A 54 26.05 -3.03 -2.78
N GLY A 55 27.27 -3.03 -3.30
CA GLY A 55 27.58 -3.17 -4.72
C GLY A 55 27.37 -1.89 -5.54
N ALA A 56 27.36 -2.03 -6.87
CA ALA A 56 27.27 -0.89 -7.80
C ALA A 56 25.93 -0.12 -7.69
N LEU A 57 24.87 -0.79 -7.25
CA LEU A 57 23.54 -0.20 -7.09
C LEU A 57 23.26 0.22 -5.64
N LYS A 58 24.27 0.36 -4.80
CA LYS A 58 24.08 0.78 -3.40
C LYS A 58 23.24 2.06 -3.32
N ASN A 59 22.29 2.07 -2.39
CA ASN A 59 21.27 3.11 -2.16
C ASN A 59 20.17 3.20 -3.24
N LEU A 60 20.19 2.36 -4.28
CA LEU A 60 19.03 2.21 -5.14
C LEU A 60 17.85 1.68 -4.32
N ASN A 61 16.73 2.36 -4.43
CA ASN A 61 15.49 2.03 -3.78
C ASN A 61 14.40 1.83 -4.84
N ILE A 62 13.67 0.73 -4.72
CA ILE A 62 12.54 0.41 -5.59
C ILE A 62 11.34 0.18 -4.69
N ARG A 63 10.27 0.94 -4.93
CA ARG A 63 9.02 0.83 -4.20
C ARG A 63 7.86 0.60 -5.15
N LEU A 64 7.04 -0.38 -4.82
CA LEU A 64 5.79 -0.68 -5.49
C LEU A 64 4.64 -0.52 -4.49
N ASN A 65 3.67 0.32 -4.82
CA ASN A 65 2.46 0.52 -4.05
C ASN A 65 1.25 0.11 -4.90
N ASN A 66 0.43 -0.81 -4.40
CA ASN A 66 -0.87 -1.14 -4.97
C ASN A 66 -1.97 -0.79 -3.98
N ALA A 67 -2.92 0.04 -4.41
CA ALA A 67 -4.10 0.43 -3.65
C ALA A 67 -5.34 -0.04 -4.39
N THR A 68 -6.24 -0.75 -3.70
CA THR A 68 -7.55 -1.14 -4.21
C THR A 68 -8.61 -0.57 -3.27
N ASN A 69 -9.48 0.27 -3.80
CA ASN A 69 -10.62 0.84 -3.09
C ASN A 69 -11.92 0.35 -3.75
N ARG A 70 -12.81 -0.22 -2.94
CA ARG A 70 -14.13 -0.69 -3.37
C ARG A 70 -15.20 0.02 -2.56
N ARG A 71 -16.21 0.57 -3.24
CA ARG A 71 -17.30 1.35 -2.63
C ARG A 71 -18.64 0.92 -3.20
N SER A 72 -19.65 0.73 -2.36
CA SER A 72 -21.00 0.36 -2.83
C SER A 72 -21.79 1.51 -3.47
N PHE A 73 -21.29 2.74 -3.37
CA PHE A 73 -22.00 3.98 -3.74
C PHE A 73 -21.24 4.84 -4.76
N ASN A 74 -20.07 4.38 -5.23
CA ASN A 74 -19.25 5.10 -6.21
C ASN A 74 -18.38 4.10 -7.01
N SER A 75 -17.68 4.58 -8.04
CA SER A 75 -16.76 3.79 -8.85
C SER A 75 -15.60 3.23 -8.01
N ASP A 76 -15.29 1.96 -8.23
CA ASP A 76 -14.10 1.31 -7.72
C ASP A 76 -12.82 1.93 -8.30
N PHE A 77 -11.75 1.97 -7.50
CA PHE A 77 -10.48 2.55 -7.90
C PHE A 77 -9.32 1.60 -7.58
N ASP A 78 -8.56 1.21 -8.59
CA ASP A 78 -7.31 0.46 -8.44
C ASP A 78 -6.15 1.35 -8.91
N GLN A 79 -5.12 1.47 -8.09
CA GLN A 79 -3.92 2.27 -8.39
C GLN A 79 -2.66 1.45 -8.14
N THR A 80 -1.77 1.43 -9.13
CA THR A 80 -0.43 0.88 -8.98
C THR A 80 0.60 1.97 -9.24
N ARG A 81 1.52 2.17 -8.30
CA ARG A 81 2.62 3.14 -8.39
C ARG A 81 3.95 2.41 -8.26
N LEU A 82 4.82 2.58 -9.26
CA LEU A 82 6.20 2.15 -9.22
C LEU A 82 7.08 3.38 -9.05
N ILE A 83 7.91 3.38 -8.00
CA ILE A 83 8.82 4.47 -7.65
C ILE A 83 10.23 3.88 -7.63
N VAL A 84 11.14 4.52 -8.38
CA VAL A 84 12.55 4.18 -8.40
C VAL A 84 13.34 5.40 -7.98
N SER A 85 14.15 5.25 -6.94
CA SER A 85 14.88 6.34 -6.32
C SER A 85 16.36 5.97 -6.21
N TYR A 86 17.23 6.80 -6.79
CA TYR A 86 18.68 6.65 -6.66
C TYR A 86 19.29 7.98 -6.20
N PRO A 87 19.74 8.10 -4.94
CA PRO A 87 20.36 9.32 -4.46
C PRO A 87 21.75 9.46 -5.06
N LEU A 88 21.94 10.51 -5.88
CA LEU A 88 23.24 10.91 -6.41
C LEU A 88 23.88 11.92 -5.45
N SER A 89 25.03 11.55 -4.89
CA SER A 89 25.91 12.49 -4.21
C SER A 89 26.93 13.00 -5.24
N LEU A 90 26.86 14.29 -5.60
CA LEU A 90 27.84 14.97 -6.44
C LEU A 90 28.98 15.56 -5.59
#